data_AF-A0A1C6JU84-F1
#
_entry.id   AF-A0A1C6JU84-F1
#
_cell.length_a   1.000
_cell.length_b   1.000
_cell.length_c   1.000
_cell.angle_alpha   90.00
_cell.angle_beta   90.00
_cell.angle_gamma   90.00
#
_symmetry.space_group_name_H-M   'P 1'
#
loop_
_entity.id
_entity.type
_entity.pdbx_description
1 polymer ?
#
loop_
_entity_poly.entity_id
_entity_poly.type
_entity_poly.pdbx_seq_one_letter_code
_entity_poly.pdbx_strand_id
1 'polypeptide(L)'
;MEKYIKILKLLIFTCTLFIGINLCQLYPEAYSPEEGQKIEAFIDKNEDLLSSEEKDNLSEIINKLNKYVVLSQEEREYIRECELNVIRKKLGDAQFEEYKKLIEKRASGAEFQQPERFRLYELEKMLR
;
A
#
# COMPACT_ATOMS: atom_id res chain seq x y z
N MET A 1 12.63 35.34 -31.06
CA MET A 1 12.97 35.05 -29.65
C MET A 1 11.85 34.33 -28.90
N GLU A 2 10.58 34.70 -29.06
CA GLU A 2 9.46 34.10 -28.31
C GLU A 2 9.29 32.57 -28.47
N LYS A 3 9.55 32.03 -29.67
CA LYS A 3 9.47 30.58 -29.95
C LYS A 3 10.46 29.78 -29.09
N TYR A 4 11.68 30.28 -28.90
CA TYR A 4 12.71 29.64 -28.08
C TYR A 4 12.35 29.69 -26.58
N ILE A 5 11.75 30.80 -26.13
CA ILE A 5 11.26 30.94 -24.75
C ILE A 5 10.14 29.93 -24.45
N LYS A 6 9.23 29.70 -25.41
CA LYS A 6 8.17 28.69 -25.27
C LYS A 6 8.73 27.26 -25.18
N ILE A 7 9.70 26.92 -26.02
CA ILE A 7 10.36 25.59 -26.00
C ILE A 7 11.12 25.39 -24.68
N LEU A 8 11.84 26.41 -24.21
CA LEU A 8 12.56 26.35 -22.93
C LEU A 8 11.61 26.15 -21.74
N LYS A 9 10.47 26.85 -21.71
CA LYS A 9 9.44 26.67 -20.67
C LYS A 9 8.84 25.26 -20.68
N LEU A 10 8.59 24.71 -21.87
CA LEU A 10 8.07 23.35 -22.01
C LEU A 10 9.07 22.30 -21.50
N LEU A 11 10.36 22.46 -21.83
CA LEU A 11 11.43 21.58 -21.36
C LEU A 11 11.59 21.64 -19.83
N ILE A 12 11.57 22.83 -19.25
CA ILE A 12 11.62 23.00 -17.79
C ILE A 12 10.42 22.31 -17.14
N PHE A 13 9.21 22.50 -17.68
CA PHE A 13 8.00 21.87 -17.16
C PHE A 13 8.07 20.34 -17.22
N THR A 14 8.54 19.76 -18.32
CA THR A 14 8.72 18.30 -18.45
C THR A 14 9.78 17.76 -17.49
N CYS A 15 10.89 18.49 -17.30
CA CYS A 15 11.92 18.10 -16.34
C CYS A 15 11.38 18.19 -14.90
N THR A 16 10.61 19.22 -14.54
CA THR A 16 10.01 19.34 -13.21
C THR A 16 8.96 18.25 -12.94
N LEU A 17 8.17 17.87 -13.95
CA LEU A 17 7.24 16.75 -13.85
C LEU A 17 7.97 15.43 -13.67
N PHE A 18 9.04 15.19 -14.44
CA PHE A 18 9.85 13.99 -14.34
C PHE A 18 10.56 13.88 -12.99
N ILE A 19 11.14 14.99 -12.50
CA ILE A 19 11.78 15.06 -11.18
C ILE A 19 10.72 14.89 -10.07
N GLY A 20 9.55 15.50 -10.20
CA GLY A 20 8.45 15.36 -9.24
C GLY A 20 7.89 13.92 -9.17
N ILE A 21 7.76 13.23 -10.31
CA ILE A 21 7.32 11.83 -10.35
C ILE A 21 8.38 10.91 -9.72
N ASN A 22 9.67 11.11 -10.01
CA ASN A 22 10.75 10.35 -9.37
C ASN A 22 10.88 10.65 -7.87
N LEU A 23 10.66 11.90 -7.44
CA LEU A 23 10.64 12.28 -6.02
C LEU A 23 9.41 11.74 -5.28
N CYS A 24 8.27 11.56 -5.96
CA CYS A 24 7.11 10.86 -5.40
C CYS A 24 7.34 9.34 -5.24
N GLN A 25 8.31 8.75 -5.93
CA GLN A 25 8.78 7.38 -5.62
C GLN A 25 9.80 7.35 -4.47
N LEU A 26 10.24 8.50 -3.99
CA LEU A 26 11.14 8.69 -2.85
C LEU A 26 10.41 9.10 -1.55
N TYR A 27 9.07 8.97 -1.50
CA TYR A 27 8.38 8.97 -0.20
C TYR A 27 9.00 7.85 0.66
N PRO A 28 9.22 8.08 1.96
CA PRO A 28 10.01 7.19 2.79
C PRO A 28 9.22 5.91 3.03
N GLU A 29 9.37 4.94 2.13
CA GLU A 29 8.78 3.62 2.28
C GLU A 29 9.64 2.86 3.29
N ALA A 30 9.23 2.95 4.56
CA ALA A 30 9.54 2.01 5.63
C ALA A 30 11.01 1.54 5.70
N TYR A 31 11.86 2.31 6.38
CA TYR A 31 13.28 1.95 6.60
C TYR A 31 13.61 1.66 8.07
N SER A 32 12.59 1.49 8.92
CA SER A 32 12.76 1.42 10.36
C SER A 32 12.34 0.06 10.94
N PRO A 33 12.94 -0.33 12.08
CA PRO A 33 12.47 -1.46 12.87
C PRO A 33 11.00 -1.36 13.29
N GLU A 34 10.44 -0.14 13.37
CA GLU A 34 9.02 0.09 13.69
C GLU A 34 8.10 -0.54 12.64
N GLU A 35 8.49 -0.51 11.36
CA GLU A 35 7.73 -1.15 10.29
C GLU A 35 7.85 -2.68 10.39
N GLY A 36 9.00 -3.19 10.82
CA GLY A 36 9.17 -4.60 11.18
C GLY A 36 8.19 -5.03 12.27
N GLN A 37 8.03 -4.22 13.33
CA GLN A 37 7.06 -4.51 14.39
C GLN A 37 5.61 -4.51 13.91
N LYS A 38 5.25 -3.66 12.92
CA LYS A 38 3.91 -3.68 12.32
C LYS A 38 3.67 -4.99 11.57
N ILE A 39 4.68 -5.49 10.85
CA ILE A 39 4.60 -6.78 10.15
C ILE A 39 4.54 -7.93 11.16
N GLU A 40 5.33 -7.92 12.23
CA GLU A 40 5.23 -8.92 13.31
C GLU A 40 3.81 -8.95 13.91
N ALA A 41 3.27 -7.78 14.28
CA ALA A 41 1.92 -7.68 14.81
C ALA A 41 0.84 -8.12 13.79
N PHE A 42 1.10 -7.95 12.49
CA PHE A 42 0.23 -8.47 11.44
C PHE A 42 0.29 -10.00 11.35
N ILE A 43 1.48 -10.60 11.43
CA ILE A 43 1.65 -12.06 11.45
C ILE A 43 0.92 -12.64 12.65
N ASP A 44 1.16 -12.11 13.85
CA ASP A 44 0.56 -12.60 15.10
C ASP A 44 -0.97 -12.57 15.07
N LYS A 45 -1.56 -11.51 14.51
CA LYS A 45 -3.03 -11.35 14.41
C LYS A 45 -3.67 -12.26 13.37
N ASN A 46 -2.88 -12.79 12.43
CA ASN A 46 -3.39 -13.52 11.26
C ASN A 46 -2.67 -14.85 11.08
N GLU A 47 -2.18 -15.45 12.18
CA GLU A 47 -1.36 -16.65 12.18
C GLU A 47 -2.01 -17.80 11.40
N ASP A 48 -3.31 -18.01 11.59
CA ASP A 48 -4.07 -19.09 10.93
C ASP A 48 -4.37 -18.82 9.45
N LEU A 49 -4.20 -17.57 9.01
CA LEU A 49 -4.54 -17.12 7.65
C LEU A 49 -3.31 -17.01 6.75
N LEU A 50 -2.11 -17.13 7.32
CA LEU A 50 -0.84 -17.11 6.61
C LEU A 50 -0.25 -18.53 6.56
N SER A 51 0.22 -18.92 5.39
CA SER A 51 1.01 -20.13 5.19
C SER A 51 2.38 -20.03 5.86
N SER A 52 3.04 -21.15 6.08
CA SER A 52 4.40 -21.17 6.62
C SER A 52 5.39 -20.40 5.73
N GLU A 53 5.26 -20.56 4.41
CA GLU A 53 6.10 -19.84 3.44
C GLU A 53 5.88 -18.33 3.51
N GLU A 54 4.62 -17.87 3.65
CA GLU A 54 4.33 -16.43 3.82
C GLU A 54 4.94 -15.89 5.12
N LYS A 55 4.87 -16.63 6.21
CA LYS A 55 5.47 -16.23 7.50
C LYS A 55 6.98 -16.15 7.42
N ASP A 56 7.62 -17.14 6.78
CA ASP A 56 9.08 -17.18 6.62
C ASP A 56 9.56 -15.99 5.78
N ASN A 57 8.92 -15.74 4.64
CA ASN A 57 9.24 -14.61 3.76
C ASN A 57 9.04 -13.25 4.46
N LEU A 58 7.94 -13.06 5.19
CA LEU A 58 7.71 -11.84 5.97
C LEU A 58 8.75 -11.69 7.10
N SER A 59 9.18 -12.79 7.73
CA SER A 59 10.23 -12.78 8.76
C SER A 59 11.59 -12.37 8.19
N GLU A 60 11.92 -12.77 6.96
CA GLU A 60 13.12 -12.28 6.27
C GLU A 60 13.06 -10.76 6.02
N ILE A 61 11.89 -10.26 5.63
CA ILE A 61 11.65 -8.82 5.43
C ILE A 61 11.78 -8.05 6.75
N ILE A 62 11.21 -8.57 7.85
CA ILE A 62 11.37 -7.99 9.20
C ILE A 62 12.85 -7.91 9.58
N ASN A 63 13.62 -8.97 9.33
CA ASN A 63 15.06 -8.99 9.59
C ASN A 63 15.83 -7.93 8.79
N LYS A 64 15.40 -7.62 7.56
CA LYS A 64 15.96 -6.53 6.76
C LYS A 64 15.62 -5.16 7.38
N LEU A 65 14.36 -4.94 7.74
CA LEU A 65 13.90 -3.70 8.38
C LEU A 65 14.60 -3.43 9.72
N ASN A 66 14.81 -4.48 10.53
CA ASN A 66 15.53 -4.39 11.81
C ASN A 66 17.01 -3.98 11.63
N LYS A 67 17.58 -4.23 10.45
CA LYS A 67 18.94 -3.81 10.07
C LYS A 67 18.96 -2.49 9.29
N TYR A 68 17.82 -1.77 9.22
CA TYR A 68 17.65 -0.55 8.43
C TYR A 68 17.97 -0.76 6.93
N VAL A 69 17.77 -1.99 6.43
CA VAL A 69 17.94 -2.30 5.02
C VAL A 69 16.70 -1.86 4.24
N VAL A 70 16.94 -1.22 3.10
CA VAL A 70 15.90 -0.79 2.18
C VAL A 70 15.25 -2.00 1.52
N LEU A 71 13.92 -2.07 1.61
CA LEU A 71 13.13 -3.09 0.91
C LEU A 71 13.06 -2.80 -0.59
N SER A 72 13.12 -3.87 -1.38
CA SER A 72 12.89 -3.82 -2.82
C SER A 72 11.43 -3.50 -3.14
N GLN A 73 11.15 -3.13 -4.39
CA GLN A 73 9.77 -2.97 -4.84
C GLN A 73 8.98 -4.29 -4.71
N GLU A 74 9.59 -5.41 -5.06
CA GLU A 74 8.98 -6.75 -4.97
C GLU A 74 8.61 -7.10 -3.53
N GLU A 75 9.48 -6.82 -2.55
CA GLU A 75 9.21 -7.09 -1.13
C GLU A 75 8.03 -6.25 -0.62
N ARG A 76 7.91 -5.00 -1.07
CA ARG A 76 6.80 -4.12 -0.72
C ARG A 76 5.49 -4.53 -1.39
N GLU A 77 5.56 -5.04 -2.61
CA GLU A 77 4.42 -5.65 -3.28
C GLU A 77 3.99 -6.94 -2.56
N TYR A 78 4.94 -7.74 -2.11
CA TYR A 78 4.69 -8.98 -1.37
C TYR A 78 3.97 -8.74 -0.03
N ILE A 79 4.42 -7.76 0.77
CA ILE A 79 3.72 -7.38 2.02
C ILE A 79 2.26 -7.03 1.71
N ARG A 80 2.03 -6.17 0.71
CA ARG A 80 0.68 -5.75 0.30
C ARG A 80 -0.17 -6.92 -0.18
N GLU A 81 0.41 -7.84 -0.94
CA GLU A 81 -0.28 -9.04 -1.40
C GLU A 81 -0.71 -9.92 -0.21
N CYS A 82 0.17 -10.13 0.77
CA CYS A 82 -0.16 -10.88 1.98
C CYS A 82 -1.32 -10.22 2.76
N GLU A 83 -1.28 -8.90 2.94
CA GLU A 83 -2.37 -8.15 3.59
C GLU A 83 -3.70 -8.31 2.84
N LEU A 84 -3.68 -8.15 1.51
CA LEU A 84 -4.88 -8.30 0.68
C LEU A 84 -5.43 -9.73 0.72
N ASN A 85 -4.56 -10.74 0.70
CA ASN A 85 -4.96 -12.14 0.79
C ASN A 85 -5.61 -12.45 2.14
N VAL A 86 -5.08 -11.90 3.24
CA VAL A 86 -5.70 -12.02 4.56
C VAL A 86 -7.08 -11.37 4.59
N ILE A 87 -7.22 -10.14 4.09
CA ILE A 87 -8.50 -9.44 3.99
C ILE A 87 -9.50 -10.27 3.17
N ARG A 88 -9.06 -10.81 2.03
CA ARG A 88 -9.87 -11.66 1.17
C ARG A 88 -10.31 -12.94 1.86
N LYS A 89 -9.43 -13.61 2.61
CA LYS A 89 -9.77 -14.80 3.41
C LYS A 89 -10.78 -14.48 4.52
N LYS A 90 -10.68 -13.31 5.17
CA LYS A 90 -11.60 -12.87 6.23
C LYS A 90 -13.00 -12.51 5.71
N LEU A 91 -13.06 -11.78 4.60
CA LEU A 91 -14.32 -11.28 4.03
C LEU A 91 -14.98 -12.28 3.06
N GLY A 92 -14.20 -13.16 2.44
CA GLY A 92 -14.63 -13.93 1.28
C GLY A 92 -14.70 -13.06 0.01
N ASP A 93 -14.74 -13.72 -1.15
CA ASP A 93 -14.57 -13.07 -2.46
C ASP A 93 -15.58 -11.94 -2.72
N ALA A 94 -16.85 -12.17 -2.42
CA ALA A 94 -17.91 -11.19 -2.71
C ALA A 94 -17.76 -9.90 -1.90
N GLN A 95 -17.51 -10.02 -0.60
CA GLN A 95 -17.35 -8.87 0.29
C GLN A 95 -15.99 -8.20 0.11
N PHE A 96 -14.96 -8.96 -0.29
CA PHE A 96 -13.66 -8.40 -0.66
C PHE A 96 -13.75 -7.48 -1.88
N GLU A 97 -14.45 -7.90 -2.94
CA GLU A 97 -14.65 -7.05 -4.13
C GLU A 97 -15.46 -5.79 -3.82
N GLU A 98 -16.44 -5.89 -2.93
CA GLU A 98 -17.18 -4.73 -2.43
C GLU A 98 -16.28 -3.78 -1.62
N TYR A 99 -15.50 -4.34 -0.69
CA TYR A 99 -14.52 -3.60 0.11
C TYR A 99 -13.52 -2.87 -0.79
N LYS A 100 -12.98 -3.55 -1.79
CA LYS A 100 -12.03 -2.98 -2.76
C LYS A 100 -12.60 -1.76 -3.47
N LYS A 101 -13.83 -1.85 -4.00
CA LYS A 101 -14.51 -0.72 -4.66
C LYS A 101 -14.69 0.48 -3.71
N LEU A 102 -15.04 0.22 -2.45
CA LEU A 102 -15.20 1.27 -1.45
C LEU A 102 -13.85 1.92 -1.13
N ILE A 103 -12.79 1.15 -0.93
CA ILE A 103 -11.45 1.70 -0.70
C ILE A 103 -10.93 2.51 -1.90
N GLU A 104 -11.15 2.04 -3.13
CA GLU A 104 -10.81 2.78 -4.36
C GLU A 104 -11.57 4.11 -4.45
N LYS A 105 -12.87 4.09 -4.12
CA LYS A 105 -13.68 5.32 -4.04
C LYS A 105 -13.10 6.29 -3.02
N ARG A 106 -12.71 5.79 -1.83
CA ARG A 106 -12.09 6.59 -0.76
C ARG A 106 -10.78 7.20 -1.23
N ALA A 107 -9.95 6.45 -1.93
CA ALA A 107 -8.68 6.91 -2.48
C ALA A 107 -8.85 7.99 -3.57
N SER A 108 -9.91 7.88 -4.39
CA SER A 108 -10.23 8.90 -5.41
C SER A 108 -10.73 10.23 -4.82
N GLY A 109 -11.01 10.30 -3.52
CA GLY A 109 -11.61 11.46 -2.86
C GLY A 109 -13.08 11.68 -3.19
N ALA A 110 -13.73 10.73 -3.87
CA ALA A 110 -15.15 10.80 -4.17
C ALA A 110 -16.00 10.70 -2.90
N GLU A 111 -17.10 11.46 -2.85
CA GLU A 111 -17.96 11.50 -1.66
C GLU A 111 -18.73 10.20 -1.47
N PHE A 112 -18.74 9.72 -0.23
CA PHE A 112 -19.50 8.54 0.15
C PHE A 112 -20.94 8.91 0.51
N GLN A 113 -21.86 8.18 -0.08
CA GLN A 113 -23.26 8.14 0.33
C GLN A 113 -23.38 7.42 1.69
N GLN A 114 -24.42 7.75 2.45
CA GLN A 114 -24.65 7.18 3.78
C GLN A 114 -24.66 5.63 3.81
N PRO A 115 -25.29 4.92 2.86
CA PRO A 115 -25.24 3.45 2.82
C PRO A 115 -23.82 2.92 2.64
N GLU A 116 -23.00 3.56 1.79
CA GLU A 116 -21.61 3.16 1.56
C GLU A 116 -20.75 3.34 2.81
N ARG A 117 -21.03 4.38 3.62
CA ARG A 117 -20.34 4.60 4.90
C ARG A 117 -20.66 3.50 5.91
N PHE A 118 -21.94 3.16 6.04
CA PHE A 118 -22.37 2.05 6.90
C PHE A 118 -21.78 0.74 6.44
N ARG A 119 -21.80 0.48 5.14
CA ARG A 119 -21.29 -0.75 4.57
C ARG A 119 -19.78 -0.91 4.76
N LEU A 120 -19.03 0.17 4.55
CA LEU A 120 -17.58 0.16 4.80
C LEU A 120 -17.27 -0.09 6.28
N TYR A 121 -18.04 0.50 7.19
CA TYR A 121 -17.91 0.25 8.62
C TYR A 121 -18.18 -1.23 8.99
N GLU A 122 -19.21 -1.86 8.41
CA GLU A 122 -19.49 -3.29 8.62
C GLU A 122 -18.32 -4.16 8.17
N LEU A 123 -17.79 -3.89 6.97
CA LEU A 123 -16.66 -4.63 6.41
C LEU A 123 -15.40 -4.43 7.26
N GLU A 124 -15.09 -3.20 7.67
CA GLU A 124 -13.96 -2.90 8.56
C GLU A 124 -14.11 -3.57 9.94
N LYS A 125 -15.35 -3.76 10.44
CA LYS A 125 -15.61 -4.48 11.68
C LYS A 125 -15.31 -5.99 11.56
N MET A 126 -15.54 -6.58 10.39
CA MET A 126 -15.22 -7.99 10.12
C MET A 126 -13.70 -8.24 9.97
N LEU A 127 -12.92 -7.19 9.72
CA LEU A 127 -11.46 -7.28 9.56
C LEU A 127 -10.69 -7.16 10.89
N ARG A 128 -11.34 -6.66 11.94
CA ARG A 128 -10.78 -6.54 13.30
C ARG A 128 -10.61 -7.90 13.94
#